data_AF-A0A0G1TQI8-F1
#
_entry.id   AF-A0A0G1TQI8-F1
#
_cell.length_a   1.000
_cell.length_b   1.000
_cell.length_c   1.000
_cell.angle_alpha   90.00
_cell.angle_beta   90.00
_cell.angle_gamma   90.00
#
_symmetry.space_group_name_H-M   'P 1'
#
loop_
_entity.id
_entity.type
_entity.pdbx_description
1 polymer ?
#
loop_
_entity_poly.entity_id
_entity_poly.type
_entity_poly.pdbx_seq_one_letter_code
_entity_poly.pdbx_strand_id
1 'polypeptide(L)' 'MPQNVWQALSLAWELGFIIAIPLVVFGSIGKYADGQFGTTPWLTLAGVFLAMATTVLWLYRQFKALTEFKNSSQNSKLP' A
#
# COMPACT_ATOMS: atom_id res chain seq x y z
N MET A 1 19.32 -29.31 5.44
CA MET A 1 18.52 -28.27 6.13
C MET A 1 17.22 -28.07 5.36
N PRO A 2 16.05 -28.02 6.01
CA PRO A 2 14.77 -27.98 5.32
C PRO A 2 14.61 -26.66 4.54
N GLN A 3 14.47 -26.76 3.22
CA GLN A 3 14.50 -25.65 2.24
C GLN A 3 13.41 -24.58 2.46
N ASN A 4 12.32 -24.95 3.12
CA ASN A 4 11.13 -24.14 3.36
C ASN A 4 11.33 -23.01 4.39
N VAL A 5 12.29 -23.13 5.32
CA VAL A 5 12.49 -22.11 6.37
C VAL A 5 13.10 -20.84 5.79
N TRP A 6 14.06 -20.96 4.87
CA TRP A 6 14.69 -19.80 4.23
C TRP A 6 13.73 -19.05 3.30
N GLN A 7 12.86 -19.77 2.59
CA GLN A 7 11.82 -19.15 1.76
C GLN A 7 10.77 -18.42 2.62
N ALA A 8 10.31 -19.03 3.71
CA ALA A 8 9.38 -18.39 4.63
C ALA A 8 9.97 -17.12 5.26
N LEU A 9 11.26 -17.16 5.61
CA LEU A 9 11.95 -15.99 6.17
C LEU A 9 12.12 -14.87 5.13
N SER A 10 12.46 -15.21 3.88
CA SER A 10 12.53 -14.24 2.78
C SER A 10 11.20 -13.55 2.55
N LEU A 11 10.09 -14.30 2.56
CA LEU A 11 8.75 -13.75 2.40
C LEU A 11 8.34 -12.86 3.57
N ALA A 12 8.61 -13.29 4.80
CA ALA A 12 8.34 -12.49 5.99
C ALA A 12 9.15 -11.17 5.99
N TRP A 13 10.39 -11.20 5.51
CA TRP A 13 11.22 -10.02 5.34
C TRP A 13 10.64 -9.06 4.29
N GLU A 14 10.30 -9.56 3.11
CA GLU A 14 9.72 -8.75 2.03
C GLU A 14 8.40 -8.08 2.44
N LEU A 15 7.51 -8.82 3.11
CA LEU A 15 6.28 -8.29 3.69
C LEU A 15 6.56 -7.26 4.79
N GLY A 16 7.56 -7.52 5.63
CA GLY A 16 8.01 -6.59 6.67
C GLY A 16 8.43 -5.24 6.07
N PHE A 17 9.20 -5.24 4.99
CA PHE A 17 9.60 -4.00 4.30
C PHE A 17 8.42 -3.29 3.63
N ILE A 18 7.53 -4.03 2.97
CA ILE A 18 6.35 -3.47 2.32
C ILE A 18 5.44 -2.69 3.30
N ILE A 19 5.38 -3.13 4.55
CA ILE A 19 4.58 -2.49 5.60
C ILE A 19 5.39 -1.40 6.33
N ALA A 20 6.65 -1.69 6.68
CA ALA A 20 7.48 -0.79 7.47
C ALA A 20 7.85 0.50 6.70
N ILE A 21 8.15 0.42 5.40
CA ILE A 21 8.52 1.59 4.59
C ILE A 21 7.43 2.66 4.62
N PRO A 22 6.17 2.39 4.22
CA PRO A 22 5.13 3.41 4.25
C PRO A 22 4.80 3.87 5.67
N LEU A 23 4.82 2.98 6.68
CA LEU A 23 4.62 3.38 8.07
C LEU A 23 5.66 4.38 8.55
N VAL A 24 6.94 4.12 8.28
CA VAL A 24 8.04 5.00 8.68
C VAL A 24 8.01 6.27 7.87
N VAL A 25 7.82 6.20 6.55
CA VAL A 25 7.79 7.39 5.68
C VAL A 25 6.62 8.31 6.06
N PHE A 26 5.39 7.81 6.06
CA PHE A 26 4.21 8.62 6.40
C PHE A 26 4.19 9.00 7.88
N GLY A 27 4.59 8.11 8.78
CA GLY A 27 4.68 8.40 10.22
C GLY A 27 5.71 9.48 10.55
N SER A 28 6.88 9.45 9.92
CA SER A 28 7.94 10.45 10.13
C SER A 28 7.55 11.80 9.53
N ILE A 29 6.99 11.80 8.31
CA ILE A 29 6.49 13.03 7.66
C ILE A 29 5.35 13.64 8.50
N GLY A 30 4.40 12.82 8.95
CA GLY A 30 3.31 13.26 9.82
C GLY A 30 3.82 13.83 11.14
N LYS A 31 4.80 13.18 11.78
CA LYS A 31 5.40 13.63 13.03
C LYS A 31 6.18 14.94 12.87
N TYR A 32 6.94 15.09 11.78
CA TYR A 32 7.69 16.32 11.49
C TYR A 32 6.75 17.50 11.25
N ALA A 33 5.67 17.27 10.49
CA ALA A 33 4.69 18.31 10.23
C ALA A 33 3.83 18.63 11.48
N ASP A 34 3.47 17.65 12.33
CA ASP A 34 2.83 17.92 13.64
C ASP A 34 3.71 18.78 14.55
N GLY A 35 5.03 18.54 14.56
CA GLY A 35 5.99 19.34 15.33
C GLY A 35 6.08 20.80 14.89
N GLN A 36 5.81 21.08 13.62
CA GLN A 36 5.87 22.43 13.06
C GLN A 36 4.58 23.24 13.28
N PHE A 37 3.42 22.57 13.39
CA PHE A 37 2.12 23.21 13.58
C PHE A 37 1.62 23.20 15.04
N GLY A 38 2.26 22.47 15.95
CA GLY A 38 1.89 22.43 17.37
C GLY A 38 0.54 21.74 17.65
N THR A 39 -0.08 21.12 16.64
CA THR A 39 -1.38 20.45 16.68
C THR A 39 -1.25 18.95 16.88
N THR A 40 -0.49 18.54 17.89
CA THR A 40 -0.46 17.13 18.30
C THR A 40 -1.88 16.68 18.67
N PRO A 41 -2.47 15.60 18.09
CA PRO A 41 -1.97 14.67 17.07
C PRO A 41 -2.90 14.59 15.83
N TRP A 42 -3.31 15.72 15.27
CA TRP A 42 -4.32 15.73 14.19
C TRP A 42 -3.70 15.50 12.80
N LEU A 43 -2.46 15.95 12.59
CA LEU A 43 -1.81 15.90 11.29
C LEU A 43 -1.21 14.53 10.99
N THR A 44 -0.67 13.84 12.01
CA THR A 44 -0.31 12.42 11.90
C THR A 44 -1.52 11.56 11.54
N LEU A 45 -2.68 11.82 12.16
CA LEU A 45 -3.92 11.11 11.86
C LEU A 45 -4.41 11.38 10.43
N ALA A 46 -4.34 12.63 9.98
CA ALA A 46 -4.66 13.01 8.60
C ALA A 46 -3.73 12.36 7.58
N GLY A 47 -2.42 12.27 7.88
CA GLY A 47 -1.42 11.60 7.03
C GLY A 47 -1.68 10.10 6.88
N VAL A 48 -2.07 9.42 7.97
CA VAL A 48 -2.48 8.01 7.92
C VAL A 48 -3.77 7.84 7.09
N PHE A 49 -4.75 8.72 7.28
CA PHE A 49 -6.00 8.70 6.50
C PHE A 49 -5.75 8.93 5.00
N LEU A 50 -4.86 9.87 4.66
CA LEU A 50 -4.44 10.13 3.28
C LEU A 50 -3.72 8.93 2.68
N ALA A 51 -2.79 8.30 3.41
CA ALA A 51 -2.12 7.09 2.96
C ALA A 51 -3.14 5.98 2.67
N MET A 52 -4.08 5.74 3.60
CA MET A 52 -5.15 4.76 3.44
C MET A 52 -6.02 5.07 2.22
N ALA A 53 -6.48 6.31 2.07
CA ALA A 53 -7.30 6.74 0.95
C ALA A 53 -6.57 6.57 -0.39
N THR A 54 -5.28 6.92 -0.45
CA THR A 54 -4.46 6.80 -1.65
C THR A 54 -4.28 5.32 -2.03
N THR A 55 -4.03 4.44 -1.06
CA THR A 55 -3.95 3.00 -1.29
C THR A 55 -5.26 2.43 -1.83
N VAL A 56 -6.40 2.80 -1.26
CA VAL A 56 -7.73 2.33 -1.72
C VAL A 56 -8.04 2.82 -3.14
N LEU A 57 -7.75 4.08 -3.46
CA LEU A 57 -7.94 4.63 -4.80
C LEU A 57 -7.05 3.94 -5.83
N TRP A 58 -5.80 3.67 -5.48
CA TRP A 58 -4.87 2.97 -6.37
C TRP A 58 -5.32 1.53 -6.63
N LEU A 59 -5.74 0.82 -5.58
CA LEU A 59 -6.29 -0.52 -5.69
C LEU A 59 -7.56 -0.54 -6.56
N TYR A 60 -8.47 0.41 -6.37
CA TYR A 60 -9.69 0.52 -7.19
C TYR A 60 -9.37 0.71 -8.67
N ARG A 61 -8.37 1.55 -9.00
CA ARG A 61 -7.90 1.72 -10.39
C ARG A 61 -7.29 0.45 -10.95
N GLN A 62 -6.51 -0.28 -10.15
CA GLN A 62 -5.90 -1.54 -10.54
C GLN A 62 -6.97 -2.61 -10.83
N PHE A 63 -7.97 -2.76 -9.95
CA PHE A 63 -9.08 -3.69 -10.15
C PHE A 63 -9.92 -3.33 -11.36
N LYS A 64 -10.19 -2.04 -11.59
CA LYS A 64 -10.91 -1.58 -12.78
C LYS A 64 -10.13 -1.91 -14.06
N ALA A 65 -8.82 -1.64 -14.08
CA ALA A 65 -7.95 -1.98 -15.20
C ALA A 65 -7.93 -3.49 -15.49
N LEU A 66 -7.89 -4.33 -14.45
CA LEU A 66 -7.97 -5.79 -14.60
C LEU A 66 -9.34 -6.25 -15.11
N THR A 67 -10.43 -5.59 -14.68
CA THR A 67 -11.79 -5.91 -15.10
C THR A 67 -12.04 -5.49 -16.55
N GLU A 68 -11.57 -4.30 -16.95
CA GLU A 68 -11.58 -3.83 -18.34
C GLU A 68 -10.75 -4.77 -19.22
N PHE A 69 -9.52 -5.12 -18.81
CA PHE A 69 -8.67 -6.05 -19.57
C PHE A 69 -9.31 -7.45 -19.75
N LYS A 70 -9.96 -7.98 -18.71
CA LYS A 70 -10.70 -9.25 -18.78
C LYS A 70 -11.88 -9.16 -19.76
N ASN A 71 -12.57 -8.02 -19.81
CA ASN A 71 -13.72 -7.82 -20.69
C ASN A 71 -13.30 -7.66 -22.17
N SER A 72 -12.17 -6.96 -22.41
CA SER A 72 -11.58 -6.83 -23.76
C SER A 72 -11.09 -8.15 -24.33
N SER A 73 -10.51 -9.03 -23.49
CA SER A 73 -10.06 -10.37 -23.92
C SER A 73 -11.20 -11.38 -24.11
N GLN A 74 -12.35 -11.17 -23.48
CA GLN A 74 -13.56 -11.98 -23.69
C GLN A 74 -14.26 -11.60 -25.00
N ASN A 75 -14.34 -10.30 -25.30
CA ASN A 75 -15.04 -9.80 -26.49
C ASN A 75 -14.31 -10.12 -27.82
N SER A 76 -13.01 -10.39 -27.80
CA SER A 76 -12.26 -10.84 -28.98
C SER A 76 -12.40 -12.36 -29.27
N LYS A 77 -13.19 -13.08 -28.45
CA LYS A 77 -13.51 -14.51 -28.64
C LYS A 77 -14.98 -14.76 -28.97
N LEU A 78 -15.73 -13.72 -29.35
CA LEU A 78 -17.05 -13.89 -29.96
C LEU A 78 -16.90 -13.86 -31.49
N PRO A 79 -17.46 -14.85 -32.22
CA PRO A 79 -17.42 -14.94 -33.68
C PRO A 79 -18.23 -13.83 -34.37
#